data_AF-A0A5C6LM68-F1
#
_entry.id   AF-A0A5C6LM68-F1
#
_cell.length_a   1.000
_cell.length_b   1.000
_cell.length_c   1.000
_cell.angle_alpha   90.00
_cell.angle_beta   90.00
_cell.angle_gamma   90.00
#
_symmetry.space_group_name_H-M   'P 1'
#
loop_
_entity.id
_entity.type
_entity.pdbx_description
1 polymer ?
#
loop_
_entity_poly.entity_id
_entity_poly.type
_entity_poly.pdbx_seq_one_letter_code
_entity_poly.pdbx_strand_id
1 'polypeptide(L)'
;MNEQNQIAAKLGFLPSGDKTQPFIQDKDSKDFPFGATVYATDMNKDGAEEIFVVFGNTFTSGNAGSSVVLFIKNSAGTYAENLGFPGMAPDVLATISQGYPDLLIGGPGMEFPVWRWNGKTYNFYKNVKNADYEKLKKVSLENIRKQ
;
A
#
# COMPACT_ATOMS: atom_id res chain seq x y z
N MET A 1 -21.34 -1.27 -5.83
CA MET A 1 -19.89 -1.54 -5.72
C MET A 1 -19.29 -0.40 -4.93
N ASN A 2 -18.63 -0.65 -3.80
CA ASN A 2 -18.10 0.41 -2.91
C ASN A 2 -16.97 1.21 -3.62
N GLU A 3 -16.72 2.47 -3.22
CA GLU A 3 -15.67 3.37 -3.77
C GLU A 3 -14.28 2.70 -3.72
N GLN A 4 -14.03 1.94 -2.64
CA GLN A 4 -12.85 1.09 -2.46
C GLN A 4 -12.66 0.06 -3.59
N ASN A 5 -13.74 -0.58 -4.05
CA ASN A 5 -13.69 -1.57 -5.14
C ASN A 5 -13.46 -0.92 -6.52
N GLN A 6 -13.82 0.36 -6.69
CA GLN A 6 -13.54 1.11 -7.92
C GLN A 6 -12.05 1.50 -8.03
N ILE A 7 -11.38 1.70 -6.90
CA ILE A 7 -9.94 2.04 -6.84
C ILE A 7 -9.08 0.81 -7.11
N ALA A 8 -9.43 -0.35 -6.56
CA ALA A 8 -8.78 -1.61 -6.94
C ALA A 8 -8.93 -1.90 -8.45
N ALA A 9 -10.06 -1.52 -9.06
CA ALA A 9 -10.24 -1.64 -10.50
C ALA A 9 -9.32 -0.72 -11.33
N LYS A 10 -8.80 0.38 -10.76
CA LYS A 10 -7.79 1.22 -11.44
C LYS A 10 -6.47 0.51 -11.66
N LEU A 11 -6.20 -0.56 -10.90
CA LEU A 11 -4.98 -1.36 -11.05
C LEU A 11 -5.01 -2.27 -12.29
N GLY A 12 -6.14 -2.34 -13.00
CA GLY A 12 -6.22 -3.04 -14.29
C GLY A 12 -6.21 -4.57 -14.18
N PHE A 13 -6.39 -5.13 -12.98
CA PHE A 13 -6.43 -6.57 -12.78
C PHE A 13 -7.57 -7.21 -13.56
N LEU A 14 -7.30 -8.39 -14.13
CA LEU A 14 -8.31 -9.20 -14.80
C LEU A 14 -8.84 -10.27 -13.84
N PRO A 15 -10.08 -10.75 -14.03
CA PRO A 15 -10.61 -11.85 -13.23
C PRO A 15 -9.88 -13.16 -13.55
N SER A 16 -9.50 -13.91 -12.50
CA SER A 16 -8.87 -15.22 -12.64
C SER A 16 -9.87 -16.36 -12.85
N GLY A 17 -11.11 -16.20 -12.35
CA GLY A 17 -12.09 -17.28 -12.22
C GLY A 17 -11.98 -18.09 -10.93
N ASP A 18 -10.92 -17.88 -10.13
CA ASP A 18 -10.74 -18.48 -8.80
C ASP A 18 -11.47 -17.64 -7.73
N LYS A 19 -12.12 -18.29 -6.76
CA LYS A 19 -12.89 -17.59 -5.72
C LYS A 19 -12.02 -17.01 -4.60
N THR A 20 -10.85 -17.60 -4.37
CA THR A 20 -9.92 -17.26 -3.28
C THR A 20 -8.81 -16.32 -3.76
N GLN A 21 -8.40 -16.43 -5.02
CA GLN A 21 -7.41 -15.58 -5.66
C GLN A 21 -8.02 -14.97 -6.93
N PRO A 22 -8.93 -13.98 -6.80
CA PRO A 22 -9.81 -13.57 -7.89
C PRO A 22 -9.14 -12.77 -9.01
N PHE A 23 -7.85 -12.44 -8.89
CA PHE A 23 -7.16 -11.54 -9.81
C PHE A 23 -5.98 -12.21 -10.52
N ILE A 24 -5.75 -11.82 -11.77
CA ILE A 24 -4.53 -12.03 -12.55
C ILE A 24 -4.07 -10.67 -13.10
N GLN A 25 -2.77 -10.52 -13.33
CA GLN A 25 -2.19 -9.26 -13.79
C GLN A 25 -2.55 -8.97 -15.25
N ASP A 26 -2.49 -9.99 -16.09
CA ASP A 26 -2.80 -9.91 -17.51
C ASP A 26 -3.29 -11.28 -18.04
N LYS A 27 -3.48 -11.38 -19.36
CA LYS A 27 -3.99 -12.61 -20.00
C LYS A 27 -2.99 -13.76 -19.99
N ASP A 28 -1.71 -13.46 -19.79
CA ASP A 28 -0.61 -14.43 -19.82
C ASP A 28 -0.29 -14.95 -18.40
N SER A 29 -0.72 -14.24 -17.35
CA SER A 29 -0.51 -14.62 -15.95
C SER A 29 -1.62 -15.51 -15.35
N LYS A 30 -2.35 -16.28 -16.18
CA LYS A 30 -3.51 -17.09 -15.72
C LYS A 30 -3.18 -18.12 -14.65
N ASP A 31 -1.99 -18.68 -14.70
CA ASP A 31 -1.52 -19.72 -13.77
C ASP A 31 -0.98 -19.12 -12.46
N PHE A 32 -0.97 -17.79 -12.33
CA PHE A 32 -0.45 -17.07 -11.16
C PHE A 32 -1.48 -16.12 -10.54
N PRO A 33 -2.68 -16.62 -10.18
CA PRO A 33 -3.69 -15.78 -9.56
C PRO A 33 -3.23 -15.25 -8.19
N PHE A 34 -3.81 -14.13 -7.77
CA PHE A 34 -3.55 -13.51 -6.48
C PHE A 34 -4.81 -12.88 -5.87
N GLY A 35 -4.74 -12.64 -4.56
CA GLY A 35 -5.70 -11.81 -3.84
C GLY A 35 -5.26 -10.36 -3.78
N ALA A 36 -6.20 -9.47 -3.49
CA ALA A 36 -5.93 -8.09 -3.15
C ALA A 36 -6.73 -7.71 -1.91
N THR A 37 -6.08 -7.04 -0.97
CA THR A 37 -6.72 -6.49 0.22
C THR A 37 -6.70 -4.96 0.12
N VAL A 38 -7.86 -4.36 0.34
CA VAL A 38 -8.03 -2.89 0.32
C VAL A 38 -8.14 -2.39 1.76
N TYR A 39 -7.36 -1.37 2.07
CA TYR A 39 -7.38 -0.69 3.36
C TYR A 39 -7.76 0.77 3.15
N ALA A 40 -8.94 1.15 3.64
CA ALA A 40 -9.31 2.54 3.76
C ALA A 40 -8.85 3.10 5.12
N THR A 41 -8.08 4.17 5.08
CA THR A 41 -7.48 4.81 6.25
C THR A 41 -7.73 6.31 6.21
N ASP A 42 -7.53 7.01 7.31
CA ASP A 42 -7.61 8.48 7.37
C ASP A 42 -6.41 8.95 8.17
N MET A 43 -5.26 8.89 7.48
CA MET A 43 -3.95 9.00 8.09
C MET A 43 -3.66 10.42 8.56
N ASN A 44 -4.22 11.41 7.86
CA ASN A 44 -4.06 12.83 8.20
C ASN A 44 -5.21 13.40 9.04
N LYS A 45 -6.28 12.61 9.30
CA LYS A 45 -7.45 12.98 10.10
C LYS A 45 -8.26 14.14 9.52
N ASP A 46 -8.26 14.29 8.20
CA ASP A 46 -9.07 15.32 7.51
C ASP A 46 -10.46 14.81 7.11
N GLY A 47 -10.75 13.52 7.33
CA GLY A 47 -12.01 12.88 7.00
C GLY A 47 -12.06 12.26 5.60
N ALA A 48 -11.11 12.59 4.71
CA ALA A 48 -10.92 11.91 3.44
C ALA A 48 -10.16 10.59 3.66
N GLU A 49 -10.50 9.57 2.85
CA GLU A 49 -9.83 8.27 2.98
C GLU A 49 -8.59 8.20 2.09
N GLU A 50 -7.47 7.74 2.65
CA GLU A 50 -6.34 7.19 1.93
C GLU A 50 -6.50 5.67 1.74
N ILE A 51 -6.32 5.21 0.51
CA ILE A 51 -6.61 3.83 0.14
C ILE A 51 -5.31 3.11 -0.21
N PHE A 52 -4.95 2.13 0.61
CA PHE A 52 -3.91 1.17 0.25
C PHE A 52 -4.54 -0.06 -0.41
N VAL A 53 -3.86 -0.57 -1.43
CA VAL A 53 -4.14 -1.89 -1.99
C VAL A 53 -2.87 -2.72 -1.86
N VAL A 54 -2.96 -3.83 -1.13
CA VAL A 54 -1.88 -4.80 -0.97
C VAL A 54 -2.26 -6.06 -1.72
N PHE A 55 -1.44 -6.49 -2.68
CA PHE A 55 -1.79 -7.57 -3.59
C PHE A 55 -0.55 -8.32 -4.08
N GLY A 56 -0.78 -9.33 -4.90
CA GLY A 56 0.27 -10.00 -5.66
C GLY A 56 0.78 -11.26 -4.98
N ASN A 57 1.84 -11.78 -5.57
CA ASN A 57 2.52 -13.03 -5.25
C ASN A 57 3.95 -12.95 -5.77
N THR A 58 4.72 -14.04 -5.69
CA THR A 58 6.10 -14.06 -6.19
C THR A 58 6.23 -13.84 -7.71
N PHE A 59 5.21 -14.18 -8.49
CA PHE A 59 5.21 -13.94 -9.95
C PHE A 59 5.09 -12.44 -10.27
N THR A 60 4.14 -11.77 -9.62
CA THR A 60 3.83 -10.34 -9.87
C THR A 60 4.74 -9.37 -9.11
N SER A 61 5.28 -9.80 -7.96
CA SER A 61 5.99 -8.94 -7.01
C SER A 61 7.42 -9.40 -6.69
N GLY A 62 7.90 -10.45 -7.37
CA GLY A 62 9.24 -11.01 -7.15
C GLY A 62 9.47 -11.43 -5.70
N ASN A 63 10.69 -11.23 -5.20
CA ASN A 63 11.07 -11.65 -3.86
C ASN A 63 10.33 -10.91 -2.73
N ALA A 64 9.71 -9.76 -3.00
CA ALA A 64 8.88 -9.08 -2.00
C ALA A 64 7.61 -9.87 -1.67
N GLY A 65 7.16 -10.76 -2.57
CA GLY A 65 5.98 -11.60 -2.40
C GLY A 65 4.65 -10.86 -2.44
N SER A 66 4.66 -9.53 -2.39
CA SER A 66 3.51 -8.64 -2.50
C SER A 66 3.94 -7.28 -3.04
N SER A 67 2.96 -6.52 -3.51
CA SER A 67 3.07 -5.13 -3.93
C SER A 67 2.08 -4.29 -3.14
N VAL A 68 2.44 -3.02 -2.93
CA VAL A 68 1.56 -2.03 -2.31
C VAL A 68 1.39 -0.85 -3.23
N VAL A 69 0.15 -0.37 -3.35
CA VAL A 69 -0.19 0.89 -4.01
C VAL A 69 -0.99 1.75 -3.03
N LEU A 70 -0.66 3.04 -2.95
CA LEU A 70 -1.35 4.04 -2.15
C LEU A 70 -2.00 5.08 -3.06
N PHE A 71 -3.30 5.28 -2.87
CA PHE A 71 -4.07 6.34 -3.49
C PHE A 71 -4.49 7.40 -2.47
N ILE A 72 -4.30 8.66 -2.82
CA ILE A 72 -4.72 9.83 -2.03
C ILE A 72 -5.57 10.74 -2.92
N LYS A 73 -6.63 11.35 -2.37
CA LYS A 73 -7.42 12.35 -3.11
C LYS A 73 -6.56 13.59 -3.38
N ASN A 74 -6.50 14.01 -4.64
CA ASN A 74 -5.89 15.29 -5.01
C ASN A 74 -6.83 16.47 -4.68
N SER A 75 -6.38 17.70 -4.93
CA SER A 75 -7.18 18.92 -4.70
C SER A 75 -8.50 18.99 -5.49
N ALA A 76 -8.64 18.18 -6.54
CA ALA A 76 -9.89 18.04 -7.31
C ALA A 76 -10.80 16.91 -6.76
N GLY A 77 -10.47 16.34 -5.59
CA GLY A 77 -11.23 15.26 -4.94
C GLY A 77 -11.09 13.89 -5.62
N THR A 78 -10.15 13.73 -6.56
CA THR A 78 -9.95 12.48 -7.31
C THR A 78 -8.76 11.71 -6.77
N TYR A 79 -8.92 10.39 -6.58
CA TYR A 79 -7.82 9.51 -6.21
C TYR A 79 -6.70 9.47 -7.26
N ALA A 80 -5.51 9.88 -6.85
CA ALA A 80 -4.27 9.76 -7.60
C ALA A 80 -3.34 8.77 -6.89
N GLU A 81 -2.62 7.97 -7.69
CA GLU A 81 -1.55 7.11 -7.17
C GLU A 81 -0.43 7.98 -6.61
N ASN A 82 0.03 7.65 -5.41
CA ASN A 82 1.07 8.37 -4.70
C ASN A 82 2.31 7.51 -4.46
N LEU A 83 2.10 6.21 -4.26
CA LEU A 83 3.13 5.16 -4.18
C LEU A 83 2.60 3.91 -4.89
N GLY A 84 3.49 3.17 -5.55
CA GLY A 84 3.16 1.90 -6.20
C GLY A 84 4.42 1.10 -6.53
N PHE A 85 4.69 0.03 -5.79
CA PHE A 85 5.87 -0.82 -6.03
C PHE A 85 5.80 -2.17 -5.26
N PRO A 86 6.64 -3.17 -5.64
CA PRO A 86 6.82 -4.39 -4.86
C PRO A 86 7.31 -4.10 -3.44
N GLY A 87 6.55 -4.54 -2.45
CA GLY A 87 6.76 -4.26 -1.03
C GLY A 87 5.64 -4.83 -0.18
N MET A 88 5.94 -5.04 1.10
CA MET A 88 4.97 -5.51 2.08
C MET A 88 3.95 -4.43 2.43
N ALA A 89 2.87 -4.83 3.11
CA ALA A 89 1.95 -3.86 3.71
C ALA A 89 2.72 -2.88 4.63
N PRO A 90 2.44 -1.57 4.55
CA PRO A 90 3.15 -0.57 5.32
C PRO A 90 2.89 -0.69 6.81
N ASP A 91 3.94 -0.47 7.59
CA ASP A 91 3.85 -0.06 8.97
C ASP A 91 3.76 1.46 9.04
N VAL A 92 2.71 1.97 9.67
CA VAL A 92 2.49 3.41 9.84
C VAL A 92 3.22 3.88 11.09
N LEU A 93 4.17 4.78 10.93
CA LEU A 93 5.02 5.26 12.01
C LEU A 93 4.34 6.40 12.78
N ALA A 94 4.72 6.58 14.04
CA ALA A 94 4.23 7.69 14.86
C ALA A 94 4.79 9.07 14.45
N THR A 95 5.83 9.12 13.61
CA THR A 95 6.41 10.38 13.12
C THR A 95 5.53 10.98 12.04
N ILE A 96 5.18 12.26 12.18
CA ILE A 96 4.30 12.99 11.25
C ILE A 96 5.10 14.04 10.47
N SER A 97 4.79 14.20 9.19
CA SER A 97 5.25 15.31 8.36
C SER A 97 4.08 15.92 7.60
N GLN A 98 3.83 17.22 7.81
CA GLN A 98 2.79 17.97 7.11
C GLN A 98 1.41 17.28 7.17
N GLY A 99 1.02 16.78 8.35
CA GLY A 99 -0.26 16.11 8.60
C GLY A 99 -0.24 14.61 8.41
N TYR A 100 0.67 14.07 7.60
CA TYR A 100 0.72 12.65 7.27
C TYR A 100 1.79 11.89 8.06
N PRO A 101 1.52 10.65 8.50
CA PRO A 101 2.55 9.80 9.11
C PRO A 101 3.57 9.34 8.08
N ASP A 102 4.79 9.12 8.54
CA ASP A 102 5.81 8.40 7.78
C ASP A 102 5.38 6.93 7.60
N LEU A 103 5.66 6.36 6.43
CA LEU A 103 5.33 4.98 6.09
C LEU A 103 6.61 4.16 5.98
N LEU A 104 6.70 3.06 6.70
CA LEU A 104 7.76 2.08 6.50
C LEU A 104 7.21 0.97 5.61
N ILE A 105 7.79 0.80 4.43
CA ILE A 105 7.39 -0.24 3.47
C ILE A 105 8.55 -1.21 3.29
N GLY A 106 8.45 -2.36 3.95
CA GLY A 106 9.48 -3.39 3.93
C GLY A 106 9.52 -4.18 2.62
N GLY A 107 10.61 -4.91 2.44
CA GLY A 107 10.83 -5.88 1.38
C GLY A 107 11.95 -6.85 1.79
N PRO A 108 12.53 -7.61 0.86
CA PRO A 108 13.66 -8.47 1.16
C PRO A 108 14.85 -7.69 1.69
N GLY A 109 15.49 -8.18 2.77
CA GLY A 109 16.71 -7.59 3.33
C GLY A 109 16.60 -7.21 4.81
N MET A 110 17.51 -6.34 5.26
CA MET A 110 17.62 -5.87 6.65
C MET A 110 17.62 -4.33 6.77
N GLU A 111 17.28 -3.66 5.67
CA GLU A 111 17.09 -2.21 5.62
C GLU A 111 15.67 -1.90 5.14
N PHE A 112 15.00 -1.04 5.90
CA PHE A 112 13.58 -0.77 5.75
C PHE A 112 13.39 0.69 5.33
N PRO A 113 12.97 0.96 4.08
CA PRO A 113 12.80 2.32 3.60
C PRO A 113 11.59 2.98 4.26
N VAL A 114 11.81 4.22 4.70
CA VAL A 114 10.80 5.11 5.23
C VAL A 114 10.47 6.15 4.18
N TRP A 115 9.18 6.31 3.92
CA TRP A 115 8.59 7.25 2.99
C TRP A 115 7.92 8.36 3.77
N ARG A 116 8.22 9.60 3.43
CA ARG A 116 7.72 10.79 4.11
C ARG A 116 6.92 11.66 3.14
N TRP A 117 5.79 12.16 3.61
CA TRP A 117 5.00 13.13 2.88
C TRP A 117 5.73 14.48 2.79
N ASN A 118 5.84 15.01 1.57
CA ASN A 118 6.49 16.30 1.32
C ASN A 118 5.51 17.48 1.14
N GLY A 119 4.21 17.28 1.39
CA GLY A 119 3.16 18.27 1.14
C GLY A 119 2.33 17.99 -0.12
N LYS A 120 2.81 17.08 -0.99
CA LYS A 120 2.16 16.69 -2.25
C LYS A 120 2.24 15.20 -2.57
N THR A 121 3.34 14.55 -2.22
CA THR A 121 3.54 13.12 -2.44
C THR A 121 4.48 12.54 -1.39
N TYR A 122 4.40 11.23 -1.19
CA TYR A 122 5.36 10.47 -0.43
C TYR A 122 6.64 10.29 -1.24
N ASN A 123 7.77 10.61 -0.63
CA ASN A 123 9.10 10.40 -1.19
C ASN A 123 9.95 9.56 -0.23
N PHE A 124 10.93 8.87 -0.78
CA PHE A 124 11.96 8.24 0.03
C PHE A 124 12.58 9.27 0.98
N TYR A 125 12.68 8.92 2.25
CA TYR A 125 13.25 9.78 3.29
C TYR A 125 14.56 9.20 3.83
N LYS A 126 14.52 7.96 4.31
CA LYS A 126 15.70 7.29 4.89
C LYS A 126 15.48 5.78 4.98
N ASN A 127 16.55 5.03 5.19
CA ASN A 127 16.48 3.65 5.63
C ASN A 127 16.52 3.55 7.17
N VAL A 128 15.78 2.60 7.70
CA VAL A 128 15.90 2.10 9.07
C VAL A 128 16.63 0.76 9.03
N LYS A 129 17.62 0.58 9.89
CA LYS A 129 18.33 -0.71 10.01
C LYS A 129 17.52 -1.67 10.86
N ASN A 130 17.67 -2.97 10.62
CA ASN A 130 17.00 -4.03 11.38
C ASN A 130 17.12 -3.89 12.90
N ALA A 131 18.29 -3.47 13.41
CA ALA A 131 18.52 -3.27 14.84
C ALA A 131 17.62 -2.21 15.49
N ASP A 132 17.03 -1.31 14.70
CA ASP A 132 16.15 -0.24 15.16
C ASP A 132 14.68 -0.46 14.79
N TYR A 133 14.38 -1.43 13.92
CA TYR A 133 13.03 -1.73 13.44
C TYR A 133 12.04 -2.02 14.58
N GLU A 134 12.43 -2.85 15.55
CA GLU A 134 11.57 -3.21 16.69
C GLU A 134 11.41 -2.08 17.71
N LYS A 135 12.29 -1.07 17.67
CA LYS A 135 12.22 0.09 18.56
C LYS A 135 11.25 1.15 18.05
N LEU A 136 10.83 1.05 16.78
CA LEU A 136 9.90 2.01 16.20
C LEU A 136 8.51 1.86 16.79
N LYS A 137 7.89 3.00 17.14
CA LYS A 137 6.45 3.07 17.41
C LYS A 137 5.72 3.03 16.07
N LYS A 138 5.08 1.90 15.79
CA LYS A 138 4.42 1.60 14.52
C LYS A 138 3.10 0.87 14.74
N VAL A 139 2.17 1.05 13.82
CA VAL A 139 0.87 0.37 13.78
C VAL A 139 0.62 -0.16 12.37
N SER A 140 0.01 -1.34 12.26
CA SER A 140 -0.32 -1.95 10.96
C SER A 140 -1.55 -1.30 10.34
N LEU A 141 -1.70 -1.44 9.01
CA LEU A 141 -2.91 -1.02 8.30
C LEU A 141 -4.20 -1.64 8.88
N GLU A 142 -4.16 -2.90 9.32
CA GLU A 142 -5.32 -3.57 9.94
C GLU A 142 -5.84 -2.81 11.18
N ASN A 143 -4.94 -2.19 11.95
CA ASN A 143 -5.29 -1.51 13.19
C ASN A 143 -5.73 -0.05 12.98
N ILE A 144 -5.45 0.53 11.82
CA ILE A 144 -5.83 1.91 11.49
C ILE A 144 -6.90 2.01 10.41
N ARG A 145 -7.28 0.88 9.78
CA ARG A 145 -8.35 0.89 8.79
C ARG A 145 -9.66 1.34 9.43
N LYS A 146 -10.43 2.13 8.69
CA LYS A 146 -11.82 2.41 9.05
C LYS A 146 -12.62 1.11 8.95
N GLN A 147 -13.46 0.84 9.95
CA GLN A 147 -14.41 -0.29 9.97
C GLN A 147 -15.67 0.07 9.19
#